data_AF-A0A519CPR9-F1
#
_entry.id   AF-A0A519CPR9-F1
#
_cell.length_a   1.000
_cell.length_b   1.000
_cell.length_c   1.000
_cell.angle_alpha   90.00
_cell.angle_beta   90.00
_cell.angle_gamma   90.00
#
_symmetry.space_group_name_H-M   'P 1'
#
loop_
_entity.id
_entity.type
_entity.pdbx_description
1 polymer ?
#
loop_
_entity_poly.entity_id
_entity_poly.type
_entity_poly.pdbx_seq_one_letter_code
_entity_poly.pdbx_strand_id
1 'polypeptide(L)'
;MNQECEFFHTEKKWESAKEILSKNGVEIFFKEEYAHLSIDELTDEERKAWKKENMHLLPDLLPKLKKASETIQKNIEVISQFTSLVGKPQVTVEDWLNLAPLYEQISSLQSDLTPFSYFERKPDRWKSENISCNIIIGQKNGNLVRFLEFNDNDDPVVTITGNSALSLKSEIEEQFV
;
A
#
# COMPACT_ATOMS: atom_id res chain seq x y z
N MET A 1 24.11 -9.13 -25.87
CA MET A 1 22.67 -9.26 -26.12
C MET A 1 21.97 -8.71 -24.90
N ASN A 2 20.99 -7.81 -25.08
CA ASN A 2 20.25 -7.24 -23.96
C ASN A 2 19.19 -8.26 -23.52
N GLN A 3 19.16 -8.61 -22.24
CA GLN A 3 18.07 -9.38 -21.67
C GLN A 3 16.83 -8.50 -21.62
N GLU A 4 15.70 -9.01 -22.10
CA GLU A 4 14.40 -8.37 -21.98
C GLU A 4 13.75 -8.79 -20.66
N CYS A 5 12.96 -7.88 -20.08
CA CYS A 5 12.16 -8.15 -18.89
C CYS A 5 10.76 -7.61 -19.14
N GLU A 6 9.82 -8.53 -19.30
CA GLU A 6 8.43 -8.26 -19.68
C GLU A 6 7.49 -8.71 -18.56
N PHE A 7 6.34 -8.07 -18.47
CA PHE A 7 5.35 -8.36 -17.44
C PHE A 7 3.93 -8.13 -17.93
N PHE A 8 2.98 -8.81 -17.29
CA PHE A 8 1.55 -8.53 -17.42
C PHE A 8 0.81 -8.88 -16.13
N HIS A 9 -0.33 -8.22 -15.92
CA HIS A 9 -1.22 -8.44 -14.78
C HIS A 9 -2.39 -9.33 -15.21
N THR A 10 -2.94 -10.09 -14.27
CA THR A 10 -3.99 -11.06 -14.55
C THR A 10 -4.92 -11.21 -13.35
N GLU A 11 -6.17 -11.61 -13.60
CA GLU A 11 -7.11 -11.99 -12.54
C GLU A 11 -7.01 -13.49 -12.18
N LYS A 12 -6.21 -14.28 -12.93
CA LYS A 12 -6.07 -15.71 -12.67
C LYS A 12 -5.29 -15.95 -11.38
N LYS A 13 -5.89 -16.73 -10.49
CA LYS A 13 -5.32 -17.13 -9.20
C LYS A 13 -4.32 -18.28 -9.35
N TRP A 14 -3.53 -18.53 -8.30
CA TRP A 14 -2.45 -19.53 -8.25
C TRP A 14 -2.69 -20.83 -9.02
N GLU A 15 -3.78 -21.54 -8.73
CA GLU A 15 -4.04 -22.85 -9.33
C GLU A 15 -4.27 -22.77 -10.84
N SER A 16 -4.96 -21.72 -11.29
CA SER A 16 -5.18 -21.49 -12.72
C SER A 16 -3.87 -21.12 -13.42
N ALA A 17 -3.04 -20.29 -12.80
CA ALA A 17 -1.74 -19.89 -13.33
C ALA A 17 -0.83 -21.10 -13.58
N LYS A 18 -0.77 -22.02 -12.62
CA LYS A 18 0.00 -23.28 -12.74
C LYS A 18 -0.44 -24.12 -13.94
N GLU A 19 -1.75 -24.28 -14.13
CA GLU A 19 -2.27 -25.02 -15.28
C GLU A 19 -1.95 -24.34 -16.60
N ILE A 20 -2.15 -23.02 -16.68
CA ILE A 20 -1.89 -22.23 -17.89
C ILE A 20 -0.40 -22.32 -18.25
N LEU A 21 0.50 -22.08 -17.29
CA LEU A 21 1.95 -22.15 -17.52
C LEU A 21 2.37 -23.55 -18.02
N SER A 22 1.85 -24.61 -17.38
CA SER A 22 2.16 -25.99 -17.78
C SER A 22 1.64 -26.31 -19.18
N LYS A 23 0.41 -25.89 -19.52
CA LYS A 23 -0.19 -26.08 -20.87
C LYS A 23 0.60 -25.35 -21.95
N ASN A 24 1.24 -24.23 -21.62
CA ASN A 24 2.11 -23.47 -22.51
C ASN A 24 3.55 -24.00 -22.56
N GLY A 25 3.84 -25.16 -21.98
CA GLY A 25 5.17 -25.77 -22.02
C GLY A 25 6.21 -25.04 -21.17
N VAL A 26 5.79 -24.28 -20.16
CA VAL A 26 6.70 -23.77 -19.13
C VAL A 26 7.04 -24.90 -18.19
N GLU A 27 8.32 -25.23 -18.10
CA GLU A 27 8.84 -26.22 -17.16
C GLU A 27 8.92 -25.60 -15.77
N ILE A 28 7.97 -25.94 -14.89
CA ILE A 28 7.92 -25.45 -13.51
C ILE A 28 8.91 -26.25 -12.66
N PHE A 29 9.88 -25.56 -12.05
CA PHE A 29 10.87 -26.17 -11.16
C PHE A 29 10.76 -25.68 -9.72
N PHE A 30 10.01 -24.60 -9.46
CA PHE A 30 9.73 -24.14 -8.10
C PHE A 30 8.29 -23.64 -8.00
N LYS A 31 7.62 -24.01 -6.91
CA LYS A 31 6.29 -23.51 -6.55
C LYS A 31 6.14 -23.60 -5.04
N GLU A 32 5.61 -22.56 -4.43
CA GLU A 32 5.36 -22.53 -2.98
C GLU A 32 4.17 -21.63 -2.69
N GLU A 33 3.21 -22.16 -1.93
CA GLU A 33 2.11 -21.38 -1.37
C GLU A 33 2.59 -20.70 -0.08
N TYR A 34 2.22 -19.44 0.13
CA TYR A 34 2.66 -18.68 1.30
C TYR A 34 4.19 -18.52 1.43
N ALA A 35 4.90 -18.41 0.29
CA ALA A 35 6.31 -18.04 0.29
C ALA A 35 6.51 -16.63 0.86
N HIS A 36 7.69 -16.41 1.43
CA HIS A 36 8.11 -15.11 1.95
C HIS A 36 9.25 -14.57 1.09
N LEU A 37 9.04 -13.42 0.47
CA LEU A 37 10.03 -12.71 -0.34
C LEU A 37 10.41 -11.39 0.30
N SER A 38 11.67 -10.99 0.20
CA SER A 38 12.09 -9.62 0.48
C SER A 38 11.56 -8.66 -0.59
N ILE A 39 11.25 -7.43 -0.18
CA ILE A 39 10.89 -6.34 -1.11
C ILE A 39 11.97 -6.05 -2.17
N ASP A 40 13.23 -6.36 -1.84
CA ASP A 40 14.38 -6.19 -2.73
C ASP A 40 14.44 -7.30 -3.81
N GLU A 41 13.74 -8.42 -3.61
CA GLU A 41 13.62 -9.51 -4.59
C GLU A 41 12.49 -9.27 -5.61
N LEU A 42 11.76 -8.17 -5.48
CA LEU A 42 10.70 -7.78 -6.40
C LEU A 42 11.23 -6.83 -7.49
N THR A 43 10.70 -6.97 -8.69
CA THR A 43 10.84 -5.94 -9.74
C THR A 43 10.02 -4.70 -9.39
N ASP A 44 10.25 -3.58 -10.10
CA ASP A 44 9.43 -2.37 -9.91
C ASP A 44 7.95 -2.62 -10.15
N GLU A 45 7.60 -3.48 -11.12
CA GLU A 45 6.21 -3.78 -11.40
C GLU A 45 5.57 -4.70 -10.34
N GLU A 46 6.30 -5.72 -9.88
CA GLU A 46 5.86 -6.58 -8.78
C GLU A 46 5.66 -5.78 -7.49
N ARG A 47 6.53 -4.79 -7.22
CA ARG A 47 6.34 -3.84 -6.13
C ARG A 47 5.09 -2.98 -6.29
N LYS A 48 4.73 -2.57 -7.51
CA LYS A 48 3.49 -1.81 -7.74
C LYS A 48 2.26 -2.67 -7.52
N ALA A 49 2.26 -3.90 -8.04
CA ALA A 49 1.19 -4.88 -7.82
C ALA A 49 0.95 -5.07 -6.32
N TRP A 50 2.01 -5.36 -5.56
CA TRP A 50 1.94 -5.48 -4.10
C TRP A 50 1.41 -4.21 -3.41
N LYS A 51 1.87 -3.02 -3.82
CA LYS A 51 1.43 -1.74 -3.22
C LYS A 51 -0.01 -1.36 -3.52
N LYS A 52 -0.63 -1.89 -4.57
CA LYS A 52 -2.02 -1.60 -4.96
C LYS A 52 -3.01 -1.92 -3.84
N GLU A 53 -2.70 -2.92 -3.01
CA GLU A 53 -3.44 -3.28 -1.78
C GLU A 53 -3.56 -2.09 -0.80
N ASN A 54 -2.62 -1.14 -0.77
CA ASN A 54 -2.72 0.00 0.15
C ASN A 54 -3.41 1.22 -0.47
N MET A 55 -3.62 1.23 -1.80
CA MET A 55 -4.19 2.39 -2.49
C MET A 55 -5.72 2.45 -2.40
N HIS A 56 -6.43 1.32 -2.27
CA HIS A 56 -7.89 1.33 -2.15
C HIS A 56 -8.39 1.95 -0.83
N LEU A 57 -7.53 2.05 0.19
CA LEU A 57 -7.82 2.74 1.45
C LEU A 57 -7.61 4.25 1.35
N LEU A 58 -6.82 4.75 0.38
CA LEU A 58 -6.52 6.18 0.25
C LEU A 58 -7.76 7.06 0.02
N PRO A 59 -8.73 6.70 -0.84
CA PRO A 59 -9.94 7.49 -1.04
C PRO A 59 -10.76 7.71 0.24
N ASP A 60 -10.77 6.73 1.16
CA ASP A 60 -11.49 6.82 2.43
C ASP A 60 -10.68 7.53 3.53
N LEU A 61 -9.36 7.49 3.43
CA LEU A 61 -8.44 8.11 4.40
C LEU A 61 -8.19 9.59 4.12
N LEU A 62 -8.14 9.99 2.85
CA LEU A 62 -7.88 11.39 2.46
C LEU A 62 -8.92 12.38 3.03
N PRO A 63 -10.25 12.12 2.97
CA PRO A 63 -11.24 13.01 3.58
C PRO A 63 -11.12 13.06 5.10
N LYS A 64 -10.79 11.93 5.75
CA LYS A 64 -10.61 11.86 7.22
C LYS A 64 -9.38 12.66 7.66
N LEU A 65 -8.28 12.56 6.92
CA LEU A 65 -7.06 13.35 7.15
C LEU A 65 -7.28 14.84 6.91
N LYS A 66 -8.02 15.20 5.85
CA LYS A 66 -8.36 16.59 5.56
C LYS A 66 -9.20 17.19 6.69
N LYS A 67 -10.24 16.48 7.14
CA LYS A 67 -11.08 16.92 8.26
C LYS A 67 -10.27 17.08 9.54
N ALA A 68 -9.36 16.15 9.83
CA ALA A 68 -8.49 16.26 11.00
C ALA A 68 -7.51 17.44 10.91
N SER A 69 -6.96 17.72 9.73
CA SER A 69 -6.12 18.90 9.50
C SER A 69 -6.90 20.20 9.71
N GLU A 70 -8.13 20.29 9.21
CA GLU A 70 -9.03 21.43 9.44
C GLU A 70 -9.35 21.60 10.94
N THR A 71 -9.60 20.50 11.66
CA THR A 71 -9.79 20.51 13.11
C THR A 71 -8.54 20.97 13.85
N ILE A 72 -7.36 20.45 13.50
CA ILE A 72 -6.08 20.87 14.10
C ILE A 72 -5.84 22.35 13.85
N GLN A 73 -6.07 22.84 12.63
CA GLN A 73 -5.92 24.25 12.27
C GLN A 73 -6.83 25.14 13.12
N LYS A 74 -8.11 24.77 13.26
CA LYS A 74 -9.05 25.48 14.14
C LYS A 74 -8.55 25.48 15.60
N ASN A 75 -8.01 24.38 16.07
CA ASN A 75 -7.49 24.29 17.43
C ASN A 75 -6.25 25.17 17.64
N ILE A 76 -5.36 25.25 16.66
CA ILE A 76 -4.20 26.15 16.68
C ILE A 76 -4.68 27.61 16.75
N GLU A 77 -5.72 27.99 16.01
CA GLU A 77 -6.31 29.33 16.07
C GLU A 77 -6.89 29.64 17.45
N VAL A 78 -7.63 28.68 18.03
CA VAL A 78 -8.18 28.78 19.39
C VAL A 78 -7.09 28.96 20.45
N ILE A 79 -6.02 28.16 20.37
CA ILE A 79 -4.86 28.26 21.30
C ILE A 79 -4.11 29.58 21.10
N SER A 80 -3.96 30.05 19.86
CA SER A 80 -3.34 31.35 19.54
C SER A 80 -4.15 32.51 20.13
N GLN A 81 -5.47 32.48 20.00
CA GLN A 81 -6.36 33.46 20.63
C GLN A 81 -6.23 33.40 22.16
N PHE A 82 -6.29 32.21 22.75
CA PHE A 82 -6.11 32.02 24.19
C PHE A 82 -4.79 32.61 24.70
N THR A 83 -3.67 32.28 24.05
CA THR A 83 -2.33 32.77 24.44
C THR A 83 -2.18 34.29 24.25
N SER A 84 -2.81 34.87 23.22
CA SER A 84 -2.84 36.32 23.03
C SER A 84 -3.62 37.07 24.12
N LEU A 85 -4.61 36.41 24.74
CA LEU A 85 -5.42 36.97 25.82
C LEU A 85 -4.76 36.82 27.19
N VAL A 86 -4.15 35.65 27.47
CA VAL A 86 -3.48 35.38 28.75
C VAL A 86 -2.13 36.10 28.87
N GLY A 87 -1.47 36.43 27.74
CA GLY A 87 -0.26 37.25 27.72
C GLY A 87 -0.48 38.74 28.02
N LYS A 88 -1.74 39.19 28.19
CA LYS A 88 -2.06 40.58 28.55
C LYS A 88 -1.82 40.80 30.05
N PRO A 89 -1.27 41.96 30.46
CA PRO A 89 -1.02 42.28 31.87
C PRO A 89 -2.30 42.38 32.73
N GLN A 90 -3.48 42.53 32.11
CA GLN A 90 -4.79 42.42 32.74
C GLN A 90 -5.76 41.69 31.80
N VAL A 91 -6.38 40.63 32.31
CA VAL A 91 -7.45 39.88 31.63
C VAL A 91 -8.78 40.49 32.09
N THR A 92 -9.62 40.92 31.15
CA THR A 92 -10.93 41.51 31.46
C THR A 92 -12.01 40.44 31.63
N VAL A 93 -13.17 40.80 32.17
CA VAL A 93 -14.35 39.92 32.25
C VAL A 93 -14.82 39.49 30.85
N GLU A 94 -14.68 40.37 29.86
CA GLU A 94 -14.99 40.10 28.45
C GLU A 94 -14.01 39.09 27.84
N ASP A 95 -12.72 39.19 28.18
CA ASP A 95 -11.73 38.17 27.79
C ASP A 95 -12.07 36.82 28.45
N TRP A 96 -12.51 36.79 29.71
CA TRP A 96 -12.92 35.56 30.40
C TRP A 96 -14.14 34.88 29.77
N LEU A 97 -15.13 35.66 29.34
CA LEU A 97 -16.31 35.17 28.62
C LEU A 97 -15.95 34.57 27.25
N ASN A 98 -14.89 35.08 26.63
CA ASN A 98 -14.35 34.52 25.37
C ASN A 98 -13.49 33.27 25.59
N LEU A 99 -12.85 33.13 26.76
CA LEU A 99 -11.97 31.98 27.08
C LEU A 99 -12.74 30.73 27.50
N ALA A 100 -13.86 30.87 28.22
CA ALA A 100 -14.67 29.75 28.71
C ALA A 100 -15.11 28.75 27.60
N PRO A 101 -15.70 29.18 26.46
CA PRO A 101 -16.10 28.26 25.39
C PRO A 101 -14.90 27.65 24.63
N LEU A 102 -13.72 28.28 24.69
CA LEU A 102 -12.50 27.75 24.08
C LEU A 102 -11.89 26.64 24.95
N TYR A 103 -11.95 26.76 26.26
CA TYR A 103 -11.47 25.75 27.21
C TYR A 103 -12.29 24.44 27.13
N GLU A 104 -13.62 24.55 27.00
CA GLU A 104 -14.49 23.38 26.76
C GLU A 104 -14.16 22.70 25.43
N GLN A 105 -13.92 23.46 24.37
CA GLN A 105 -13.48 22.92 23.08
C GLN A 105 -12.15 22.19 23.21
N ILE A 106 -11.15 22.75 23.90
CA ILE A 106 -9.84 22.12 24.13
C ILE A 106 -9.97 20.80 24.90
N SER A 107 -10.85 20.75 25.92
CA SER A 107 -11.09 19.53 26.70
C SER A 107 -11.70 18.40 25.85
N SER A 108 -12.46 18.72 24.81
CA SER A 108 -12.99 17.73 23.85
C SER A 108 -11.99 17.30 22.75
N LEU A 109 -10.83 17.96 22.61
CA LEU A 109 -9.87 17.63 21.55
C LEU A 109 -9.13 16.31 21.79
N GLN A 110 -9.02 15.88 23.05
CA GLN A 110 -8.37 14.62 23.38
C GLN A 110 -9.15 13.39 22.87
N SER A 111 -10.47 13.49 22.66
CA SER A 111 -11.28 12.39 22.11
C SER A 111 -11.31 12.33 20.59
N ASP A 112 -11.04 13.44 19.89
CA ASP A 112 -11.15 13.52 18.43
C ASP A 112 -9.87 13.08 17.70
N LEU A 113 -8.73 13.05 18.38
CA LEU A 113 -7.45 12.58 17.84
C LEU A 113 -7.18 11.09 18.08
N THR A 114 -7.99 10.44 18.93
CA THR A 114 -7.90 8.99 19.22
C THR A 114 -7.96 8.08 17.98
N PRO A 115 -8.72 8.38 16.91
CA PRO A 115 -8.72 7.55 15.69
C PRO A 115 -7.36 7.50 14.98
N PHE A 116 -6.46 8.44 15.23
CA PHE A 116 -5.12 8.47 14.61
C PHE A 116 -4.09 7.60 15.33
N SER A 117 -4.36 7.16 16.56
CA SER A 117 -3.52 6.16 17.26
C SER A 117 -3.50 4.80 16.55
N TYR A 118 -4.42 4.57 15.61
CA TYR A 118 -4.43 3.39 14.74
C TYR A 118 -3.32 3.43 13.68
N PHE A 119 -2.86 4.63 13.28
CA PHE A 119 -1.74 4.79 12.36
C PHE A 119 -0.37 4.67 13.06
N GLU A 120 -0.31 4.95 14.36
CA GLU A 120 0.91 4.77 15.16
C GLU A 120 1.17 3.30 15.53
N ARG A 121 0.20 2.40 15.33
CA ARG A 121 0.37 0.95 15.50
C ARG A 121 0.41 0.23 14.16
N LYS A 122 1.49 0.48 13.41
CA LYS A 122 2.41 -0.55 12.88
C LYS A 122 3.48 0.08 11.97
N PRO A 123 4.41 0.89 12.50
CA PRO A 123 5.67 1.16 11.80
C PRO A 123 6.49 -0.13 11.55
N ASP A 124 6.12 -1.27 12.16
CA ASP A 124 6.82 -2.55 11.98
C ASP A 124 6.25 -3.48 10.90
N ARG A 125 5.04 -3.24 10.35
CA ARG A 125 4.57 -4.05 9.18
C ARG A 125 5.34 -3.76 7.90
N TRP A 126 5.94 -2.57 7.82
CA TRP A 126 6.84 -2.19 6.72
C TRP A 126 8.29 -2.62 6.97
N LYS A 127 8.60 -3.14 8.17
CA LYS A 127 9.94 -3.61 8.55
C LYS A 127 10.07 -5.13 8.59
N SER A 128 8.97 -5.90 8.63
CA SER A 128 9.08 -7.28 8.20
C SER A 128 9.16 -7.27 6.69
N GLU A 129 10.39 -7.26 6.17
CA GLU A 129 10.71 -7.28 4.74
C GLU A 129 10.10 -8.48 4.00
N ASN A 130 9.52 -9.43 4.71
CA ASN A 130 8.90 -10.64 4.19
C ASN A 130 7.47 -10.39 3.70
N ILE A 131 7.35 -10.22 2.38
CA ILE A 131 6.11 -10.19 1.63
C ILE A 131 5.60 -11.62 1.46
N SER A 132 4.41 -11.91 1.98
CA SER A 132 3.76 -13.21 1.78
C SER A 132 3.09 -13.27 0.41
N CYS A 133 3.42 -14.27 -0.38
CA CYS A 133 2.85 -14.49 -1.70
C CYS A 133 2.82 -15.97 -2.07
N ASN A 134 2.00 -16.33 -3.04
CA ASN A 134 2.17 -17.56 -3.78
C ASN A 134 3.12 -17.28 -4.95
N ILE A 135 4.20 -18.07 -5.10
CA ILE A 135 5.20 -17.94 -6.19
C ILE A 135 5.39 -19.18 -7.09
N ILE A 136 5.17 -19.06 -8.41
CA ILE A 136 5.55 -20.10 -9.38
C ILE A 136 6.77 -19.62 -10.13
N ILE A 137 7.80 -20.47 -10.26
CA ILE A 137 8.95 -20.21 -11.11
C ILE A 137 9.15 -21.38 -12.06
N GLY A 138 9.27 -21.05 -13.34
CA GLY A 138 9.57 -22.00 -14.39
C GLY A 138 10.41 -21.41 -15.51
N GLN A 139 10.64 -22.21 -16.54
CA GLN A 139 11.48 -21.87 -17.67
C GLN A 139 10.84 -22.30 -18.99
N LYS A 140 11.02 -21.51 -20.04
CA LYS A 140 10.74 -21.92 -21.43
C LYS A 140 11.69 -21.25 -22.41
N ASN A 141 12.33 -22.04 -23.26
CA ASN A 141 13.26 -21.57 -24.30
C ASN A 141 14.35 -20.61 -23.76
N GLY A 142 14.86 -20.88 -22.56
CA GLY A 142 15.87 -20.04 -21.89
C GLY A 142 15.34 -18.73 -21.28
N ASN A 143 14.03 -18.52 -21.27
CA ASN A 143 13.38 -17.43 -20.53
C ASN A 143 12.91 -17.95 -19.17
N LEU A 144 13.20 -17.18 -18.12
CA LEU A 144 12.65 -17.38 -16.79
C LEU A 144 11.23 -16.82 -16.77
N VAL A 145 10.28 -17.58 -16.22
CA VAL A 145 8.90 -17.15 -16.00
C VAL A 145 8.61 -17.23 -14.52
N ARG A 146 8.14 -16.13 -13.94
CA ARG A 146 7.78 -16.01 -12.54
C ARG A 146 6.34 -15.51 -12.45
N PHE A 147 5.50 -16.22 -11.70
CA PHE A 147 4.16 -15.76 -11.32
C PHE A 147 4.18 -15.43 -9.83
N LEU A 148 3.62 -14.26 -9.46
CA LEU A 148 3.41 -13.85 -8.10
C LEU A 148 1.94 -13.48 -7.88
N GLU A 149 1.35 -14.10 -6.86
CA GLU A 149 0.07 -13.69 -6.30
C GLU A 149 0.29 -13.25 -4.86
N PHE A 150 0.03 -11.99 -4.57
CA PHE A 150 0.12 -11.46 -3.22
C PHE A 150 -1.18 -11.75 -2.47
N ASN A 151 -1.08 -12.11 -1.18
CA ASN A 151 -2.26 -12.35 -0.35
C ASN A 151 -3.18 -11.12 -0.37
N ASP A 152 -4.50 -11.35 -0.45
CA ASP A 152 -5.53 -10.31 -0.48
C ASP A 152 -5.44 -9.33 -1.68
N ASN A 153 -4.75 -9.72 -2.77
CA ASN A 153 -4.63 -8.94 -4.00
C ASN A 153 -5.32 -9.64 -5.20
N ASP A 154 -6.08 -8.85 -5.96
CA ASP A 154 -6.72 -9.26 -7.22
C ASP A 154 -5.88 -8.92 -8.47
N ASP A 155 -4.63 -8.49 -8.26
CA ASP A 155 -3.67 -8.12 -9.30
C ASP A 155 -2.41 -9.02 -9.32
N PRO A 156 -2.52 -10.36 -9.44
CA PRO A 156 -1.37 -11.21 -9.72
C PRO A 156 -0.58 -10.74 -10.95
N VAL A 157 0.74 -10.97 -10.90
CA VAL A 157 1.68 -10.53 -11.94
C VAL A 157 2.50 -11.71 -12.45
N VAL A 158 2.67 -11.76 -13.77
CA VAL A 158 3.61 -12.65 -14.44
C VAL A 158 4.78 -11.81 -14.95
N THR A 159 5.99 -12.21 -14.58
CA THR A 159 7.26 -11.62 -15.03
C THR A 159 8.00 -12.64 -15.89
N ILE A 160 8.51 -12.20 -17.05
CA ILE A 160 9.28 -13.01 -17.98
C ILE A 160 10.62 -12.33 -18.23
N THR A 161 11.72 -13.04 -18.04
CA THR A 161 13.08 -12.51 -18.27
C THR A 161 13.87 -13.41 -19.20
N GLY A 162 14.42 -12.85 -20.27
CA GLY A 162 15.23 -13.59 -21.24
C GLY A 162 15.29 -12.92 -22.61
N ASN A 163 15.92 -13.58 -23.58
CA ASN A 163 16.12 -13.02 -24.93
C ASN A 163 14.86 -13.07 -25.82
N SER A 164 13.79 -13.71 -25.34
CA SER A 164 12.54 -13.88 -26.09
C SER A 164 11.35 -13.60 -25.18
N ALA A 165 11.54 -12.73 -24.18
CA ALA A 165 10.54 -12.44 -23.17
C ALA A 165 9.30 -11.83 -23.80
N LEU A 166 9.45 -10.89 -24.75
CA LEU A 166 8.32 -10.26 -25.44
C LEU A 166 7.49 -11.27 -26.23
N SER A 167 8.13 -12.12 -27.03
CA SER A 167 7.43 -13.15 -27.80
C SER A 167 6.73 -14.18 -26.90
N LEU A 168 7.37 -14.57 -25.79
CA LEU A 168 6.79 -15.53 -24.86
C LEU A 168 5.62 -14.90 -24.09
N LYS A 169 5.73 -13.63 -23.70
CA LYS A 169 4.62 -12.87 -23.10
C LYS A 169 3.41 -12.89 -24.02
N SER A 170 3.58 -12.50 -25.29
CA SER A 170 2.47 -12.49 -26.26
C SER A 170 1.83 -13.86 -26.45
N GLU A 171 2.60 -14.95 -26.35
CA GLU A 171 2.08 -16.32 -26.46
C GLU A 171 1.21 -16.71 -25.25
N ILE A 172 1.63 -16.37 -24.03
CA ILE A 172 0.97 -16.88 -22.82
C ILE A 172 -0.09 -15.92 -22.26
N GLU A 173 0.06 -14.61 -22.45
CA GLU A 173 -0.81 -13.58 -21.88
C GLU A 173 -2.27 -13.77 -22.28
N GLU A 174 -2.56 -14.19 -23.51
CA GLU A 174 -3.93 -14.42 -24.00
C GLU A 174 -4.70 -15.48 -23.18
N GLN A 175 -4.01 -16.42 -22.56
CA GLN A 175 -4.64 -17.46 -21.72
C GLN A 175 -4.83 -17.01 -20.27
N PHE A 176 -4.18 -15.91 -19.88
CA PHE A 176 -4.32 -15.26 -18.59
C PHE A 176 -5.39 -14.16 -18.58
N VAL A 177 -5.84 -13.68 -19.75
CA VAL A 177 -6.99 -12.78 -19.87
C VAL A 177 -8.31 -13.53 -19.67
#